data_AF-A0A1J3FM55-F1
#
_entry.id   AF-A0A1J3FM55-F1
#
_cell.length_a   1.000
_cell.length_b   1.000
_cell.length_c   1.000
_cell.angle_alpha   90.00
_cell.angle_beta   90.00
_cell.angle_gamma   90.00
#
_symmetry.space_group_name_H-M   'P 1'
#
loop_
_entity.id
_entity.type
_entity.pdbx_description
1 polymer ?
#
loop_
_entity_poly.entity_id
_entity_poly.type
_entity_poly.pdbx_seq_one_letter_code
_entity_poly.pdbx_strand_id
1 'polypeptide(L)'
;PYLGQTRWIDPRSCYHRFDRYALGYEKKKEQKKHKVLRFVNDYDPRVKHRVCEFEIYSLDSNSWKVVDVDPDPDHDWTTSFVLRGFSLKGNTYWYARDKLASSRIDVADFLICFDF
;
A
#
# COMPACT_ATOMS: atom_id res chain seq x y z
N PRO A 1 16.61 6.15 9.99
CA PRO A 1 16.56 5.28 11.19
C PRO A 1 17.99 4.91 11.65
N TYR A 2 18.16 4.55 12.93
CA TYR A 2 19.40 4.64 13.74
C TYR A 2 19.83 6.08 14.10
N LEU A 3 19.82 7.00 13.12
CA LEU A 3 20.26 8.40 13.33
C LEU A 3 19.13 9.41 13.62
N GLY A 4 17.86 8.99 13.67
CA GLY A 4 16.72 9.88 13.91
C GLY A 4 16.46 10.95 12.84
N GLN A 5 17.25 10.97 11.76
CA GLN A 5 17.10 11.94 10.68
C GLN A 5 15.78 11.75 9.93
N THR A 6 15.06 12.86 9.79
CA THR A 6 13.83 12.95 9.01
C THR A 6 14.17 13.29 7.56
N ARG A 7 13.47 12.66 6.62
CA ARG A 7 13.62 12.89 5.18
C ARG A 7 12.24 13.04 4.56
N TRP A 8 12.08 14.06 3.72
CA TRP A 8 10.91 14.24 2.88
C TRP A 8 11.01 13.41 1.61
N ILE A 9 9.89 12.80 1.21
CA ILE A 9 9.74 12.08 -0.04
C ILE A 9 8.58 12.75 -0.78
N ASP A 10 8.90 13.39 -1.90
CA ASP A 10 7.89 14.01 -2.76
C ASP A 10 7.13 12.93 -3.54
N PRO A 11 5.85 13.16 -3.87
CA PRO A 11 5.07 12.22 -4.65
C PRO A 11 5.64 12.15 -6.07
N ARG A 12 5.41 11.02 -6.76
CA ARG A 12 5.83 10.90 -8.16
C ARG A 12 5.14 11.93 -9.08
N SER A 13 3.86 12.18 -8.84
CA SER A 13 3.03 13.09 -9.65
C SER A 13 2.25 14.07 -8.76
N CYS A 14 1.37 13.56 -7.90
CA CYS A 14 0.56 14.34 -6.98
C CYS A 14 0.17 13.51 -5.75
N TYR A 15 -0.27 14.19 -4.70
CA TYR A 15 -0.83 13.53 -3.53
C TYR A 15 -2.30 13.17 -3.77
N HIS A 16 -2.69 11.96 -3.39
CA HIS A 16 -4.08 11.53 -3.35
C HIS A 16 -4.60 11.57 -1.91
N ARG A 17 -5.85 12.04 -1.72
CA ARG A 17 -6.51 12.06 -0.39
C ARG A 17 -6.67 10.67 0.25
N PHE A 18 -6.58 9.62 -0.56
CA PHE A 18 -6.69 8.23 -0.14
C PHE A 18 -5.35 7.49 -0.22
N ASP A 19 -4.23 8.22 -0.38
CA ASP A 19 -2.91 7.62 -0.36
C ASP A 19 -2.66 6.90 0.97
N ARG A 20 -2.18 5.67 0.85
CA ARG A 20 -1.74 4.86 1.97
C ARG A 20 -0.28 4.53 1.77
N TYR A 21 0.46 4.50 2.87
CA TYR A 21 1.89 4.25 2.86
C TYR A 21 2.24 3.07 3.76
N ALA A 22 3.19 2.27 3.30
CA ALA A 22 3.72 1.14 4.03
C ALA A 22 5.24 1.04 3.86
N LEU A 23 5.92 0.63 4.93
CA LEU A 23 7.37 0.47 4.94
C LEU A 23 7.73 -1.01 4.87
N GLY A 24 8.57 -1.37 3.90
CA GLY A 24 9.10 -2.71 3.72
C GLY A 24 10.60 -2.71 3.46
N TYR A 25 11.14 -3.90 3.25
CA TYR A 25 12.50 -4.04 2.73
C TYR A 25 12.68 -5.37 2.00
N GLU A 26 13.48 -5.32 0.94
CA GLU A 26 14.06 -6.51 0.36
C GLU A 26 15.35 -6.87 1.11
N LYS A 27 15.54 -8.17 1.39
CA LYS A 27 16.83 -8.65 1.86
C LYS A 27 17.71 -9.00 0.67
N LYS A 28 18.70 -8.16 0.36
CA LYS A 28 19.70 -8.44 -0.68
C LYS A 28 21.05 -8.69 -0.02
N LYS A 29 21.48 -9.95 0.01
CA LYS A 29 22.67 -10.41 0.77
C LYS A 29 22.52 -10.08 2.27
N GLU A 30 23.49 -9.37 2.85
CA GLU A 30 23.51 -8.94 4.25
C GLU A 30 22.86 -7.56 4.47
N GLN A 31 22.37 -6.91 3.42
CA GLN A 31 21.77 -5.57 3.50
C GLN A 31 20.26 -5.60 3.33
N LYS A 32 19.58 -4.75 4.09
CA LYS A 32 18.14 -4.49 3.95
C LYS A 32 17.94 -3.27 3.07
N LYS A 33 17.36 -3.47 1.90
CA LYS A 33 16.99 -2.38 0.98
C LYS A 33 15.59 -1.93 1.31
N HIS A 34 15.52 -0.90 2.15
CA HIS A 34 14.23 -0.34 2.55
C HIS A 34 13.52 0.29 1.36
N LYS A 35 12.21 0.13 1.36
CA LYS A 35 11.32 0.64 0.32
C LYS A 35 10.03 1.15 0.96
N VAL A 36 9.38 2.11 0.31
CA VAL A 36 8.07 2.60 0.72
C VAL A 36 7.07 2.25 -0.37
N LEU A 37 6.02 1.51 -0.01
CA LEU A 37 4.87 1.32 -0.87
C LEU A 37 3.93 2.51 -0.66
N ARG A 38 3.49 3.13 -1.75
CA ARG A 38 2.32 4.01 -1.83
C ARG A 38 1.24 3.25 -2.59
N PHE A 39 0.01 3.27 -2.08
CA PHE A 39 -1.11 2.76 -2.84
C PHE A 39 -2.41 3.50 -2.56
N VAL A 40 -3.30 3.49 -3.54
CA VAL A 40 -4.70 3.89 -3.42
C VAL A 40 -5.55 2.81 -4.07
N ASN A 41 -6.61 2.38 -3.38
CA ASN A 41 -7.56 1.40 -3.90
C ASN A 41 -8.96 1.74 -3.38
N ASP A 42 -9.51 2.86 -3.85
CA ASP A 42 -10.76 3.42 -3.32
C ASP A 42 -11.59 4.07 -4.44
N TYR A 43 -12.89 4.24 -4.19
CA TYR A 43 -13.76 5.01 -5.07
C TYR A 43 -13.56 6.50 -4.81
N ASP A 44 -13.17 7.27 -5.83
CA ASP A 44 -13.09 8.72 -5.71
C ASP A 44 -14.31 9.39 -6.38
N PRO A 45 -15.21 10.01 -5.59
CA PRO A 45 -16.38 10.72 -6.11
C PRO A 45 -16.06 11.86 -7.09
N ARG A 46 -14.84 12.42 -7.05
CA ARG A 46 -14.42 13.51 -7.94
C ARG A 46 -14.25 13.05 -9.38
N VAL A 47 -13.74 11.83 -9.57
CA VAL A 47 -13.52 11.22 -10.88
C VAL A 47 -14.55 10.13 -11.20
N LYS A 48 -15.47 9.85 -10.27
CA LYS A 48 -16.62 8.93 -10.40
C LYS A 48 -16.24 7.49 -10.75
N HIS A 49 -15.01 7.07 -10.46
CA HIS A 49 -14.54 5.71 -10.65
C HIS A 49 -13.59 5.28 -9.53
N ARG A 50 -13.27 3.99 -9.50
CA ARG A 50 -12.28 3.41 -8.58
C ARG A 50 -10.88 3.76 -9.04
N VAL A 51 -10.09 4.37 -8.16
CA VAL A 51 -8.67 4.65 -8.38
C VAL A 51 -7.89 3.50 -7.74
N CYS A 52 -7.12 2.79 -8.56
CA CYS A 52 -6.27 1.68 -8.17
C CYS A 52 -4.85 1.94 -8.66
N GLU A 53 -3.98 2.44 -7.78
CA GLU A 53 -2.59 2.78 -8.11
C GLU A 53 -1.66 2.22 -7.05
N PHE A 54 -0.54 1.65 -7.50
CA PHE A 54 0.51 1.14 -6.62
C PHE A 54 1.86 1.66 -7.12
N GLU A 55 2.65 2.20 -6.20
CA GLU A 55 3.98 2.71 -6.49
C GLU A 55 4.94 2.34 -5.37
N ILE A 56 6.18 2.00 -5.73
CA ILE A 56 7.25 1.71 -4.78
C ILE A 56 8.32 2.78 -4.91
N TYR A 57 8.65 3.39 -3.79
CA TYR A 57 9.81 4.25 -3.65
C TYR A 57 11.00 3.45 -3.16
N SER A 58 12.09 3.51 -3.91
CA SER A 58 13.39 2.93 -3.56
C SER A 58 14.26 4.00 -2.89
N LEU A 59 14.67 3.75 -1.65
CA LEU A 59 15.56 4.68 -0.93
C LEU A 59 16.95 4.74 -1.55
N ASP A 60 17.40 3.64 -2.17
CA ASP A 60 18.72 3.53 -2.81
C ASP A 60 18.82 4.39 -4.07
N SER A 61 17.77 4.42 -4.88
CA SER A 61 17.74 5.17 -6.15
C SER A 61 17.06 6.52 -6.02
N ASN A 62 16.48 6.84 -4.86
CA ASN A 62 15.71 8.05 -4.62
C ASN A 62 14.60 8.26 -5.67
N SER A 63 13.92 7.18 -6.04
CA SER A 63 12.97 7.20 -7.17
C SER A 63 11.75 6.33 -6.93
N TRP A 64 10.62 6.77 -7.46
CA TRP A 64 9.39 5.99 -7.56
C TRP A 64 9.38 5.08 -8.77
N LYS A 65 8.76 3.91 -8.63
CA LYS A 65 8.45 2.96 -9.71
C LYS A 65 6.98 2.56 -9.61
N VAL A 66 6.26 2.61 -10.73
CA VAL A 66 4.89 2.10 -10.82
C VAL A 66 4.89 0.58 -10.73
N VAL A 67 3.93 0.05 -10.00
CA VAL A 67 3.66 -1.38 -9.94
C VAL A 67 2.34 -1.62 -10.66
N ASP A 68 2.40 -2.36 -11.76
CA ASP A 68 1.20 -2.83 -12.44
C ASP A 68 0.60 -3.95 -11.59
N VAL A 69 -0.46 -3.62 -10.85
CA VAL A 69 -1.28 -4.59 -10.14
C VAL A 69 -2.51 -4.81 -11.00
N ASP A 70 -2.69 -6.03 -11.48
CA ASP A 70 -3.89 -6.39 -12.22
C ASP A 70 -5.09 -6.25 -11.26
N PRO A 71 -6.01 -5.31 -11.51
CA PRO A 71 -7.19 -5.16 -10.67
C PRO A 71 -8.10 -6.36 -10.96
N ASP A 72 -7.89 -7.46 -10.23
CA ASP A 72 -8.76 -8.61 -10.30
C ASP A 72 -10.21 -8.15 -10.01
N PRO A 73 -11.12 -8.25 -11.00
CA PRO A 73 -12.49 -7.77 -10.88
C PRO A 73 -13.29 -8.51 -9.81
N ASP A 74 -12.87 -9.72 -9.42
CA ASP A 74 -13.48 -10.53 -8.37
C ASP A 74 -12.90 -10.23 -6.97
N HIS A 75 -11.77 -9.49 -6.89
CA HIS A 75 -11.13 -9.09 -5.63
C HIS A 75 -11.38 -7.62 -5.30
N ASP A 76 -12.66 -7.22 -5.21
CA ASP A 76 -13.01 -5.91 -4.69
C ASP A 76 -12.90 -5.87 -3.16
N TRP A 77 -11.69 -5.60 -2.67
CA TRP A 77 -11.45 -5.38 -1.25
C TRP A 77 -11.39 -3.89 -0.90
N THR A 78 -11.79 -3.59 0.34
CA THR A 78 -11.58 -2.29 0.96
C THR A 78 -10.66 -2.43 2.17
N THR A 79 -9.89 -1.39 2.44
CA THR A 79 -9.05 -1.28 3.64
C THR A 79 -9.62 -0.20 4.53
N SER A 80 -9.71 -0.44 5.84
CA SER A 80 -10.11 0.61 6.77
C SER A 80 -9.11 1.76 6.73
N PHE A 81 -9.60 3.00 6.70
CA PHE A 81 -8.73 4.19 6.75
C PHE A 81 -7.97 4.30 8.09
N VAL A 82 -8.51 3.70 9.15
CA VAL A 82 -7.95 3.76 10.51
C VAL A 82 -6.90 2.67 10.74
N LEU A 83 -7.06 1.51 10.10
CA LEU A 83 -6.15 0.37 10.28
C LEU A 83 -4.97 0.52 9.32
N ARG A 84 -3.83 0.96 9.87
CA ARG A 84 -2.56 1.03 9.14
C ARG A 84 -1.99 -0.37 8.94
N GLY A 85 -1.22 -0.54 7.86
CA GLY A 85 -0.48 -1.78 7.62
C GLY A 85 0.67 -1.95 8.61
N PHE A 86 1.06 -3.21 8.83
CA PHE A 86 2.18 -3.62 9.68
C PHE A 86 3.27 -4.27 8.83
N SER A 87 4.54 -4.02 9.18
CA SER A 87 5.67 -4.65 8.52
C SER A 87 6.17 -5.85 9.33
N LEU A 88 6.24 -7.02 8.70
CA LEU A 88 6.77 -8.24 9.30
C LEU A 88 7.74 -8.91 8.32
N LYS A 89 8.98 -9.14 8.78
CA LYS A 89 10.06 -9.79 8.00
C LYS A 89 10.37 -9.16 6.64
N GLY A 90 10.05 -7.88 6.44
CA GLY A 90 10.30 -7.16 5.18
C GLY A 90 9.04 -6.89 4.38
N ASN A 91 7.97 -7.66 4.65
CA ASN A 91 6.71 -7.59 3.93
C ASN A 91 5.72 -6.74 4.71
N THR A 92 4.76 -6.14 4.01
CA THR A 92 3.69 -5.38 4.66
C THR A 92 2.39 -6.15 4.59
N TYR A 93 1.69 -6.17 5.72
CA TYR A 93 0.38 -6.75 5.87
C TYR A 93 -0.63 -5.66 6.22
N TRP A 94 -1.84 -5.72 5.68
CA TRP A 94 -2.92 -4.83 6.12
C TRP A 94 -4.26 -5.54 6.13
N TYR A 95 -5.15 -5.05 7.00
CA TYR A 95 -6.51 -5.54 7.13
C TYR A 95 -7.36 -5.14 5.93
N ALA A 96 -7.99 -6.12 5.31
CA ALA A 96 -8.90 -5.93 4.20
C ALA A 96 -10.23 -6.66 4.45
N ARG A 97 -11.28 -6.13 3.82
CA ARG A 97 -12.63 -6.70 3.81
C ARG A 97 -13.11 -6.78 2.38
N ASP A 98 -13.84 -7.84 2.08
CA ASP A 98 -14.55 -8.00 0.82
C ASP A 98 -15.69 -6.97 0.72
N LYS A 99 -15.82 -6.29 -0.42
CA LYS A 99 -16.91 -5.34 -0.68
C LYS A 99 -18.20 -6.01 -1.14
N LEU A 100 -18.16 -7.25 -1.66
CA LEU A 100 -19.34 -7.96 -2.17
C LEU A 100 -20.25 -8.50 -1.05
N ALA A 101 -19.78 -8.52 0.20
CA ALA A 101 -20.56 -8.93 1.35
C ALA A 101 -21.48 -7.79 1.84
N SER A 102 -22.51 -7.46 1.05
CA SER A 102 -23.51 -6.44 1.38
C SER A 102 -24.51 -6.86 2.48
N SER A 103 -24.34 -8.02 3.12
CA SER A 103 -25.19 -8.47 4.22
C SER A 103 -24.45 -8.39 5.57
N ARG A 104 -25.03 -7.66 6.51
CA ARG A 104 -24.47 -7.21 7.79
C ARG A 104 -24.15 -8.29 8.85
N ILE A 105 -23.67 -9.47 8.48
CA ILE A 105 -23.29 -10.50 9.45
C ILE A 105 -22.06 -11.23 8.89
N ASP A 106 -20.91 -11.04 9.52
CA ASP A 106 -19.64 -11.75 9.31
C ASP A 106 -18.94 -11.60 7.95
N VAL A 107 -18.55 -10.37 7.58
CA VAL A 107 -17.50 -10.21 6.57
C VAL A 107 -16.19 -10.67 7.19
N ALA A 108 -15.61 -11.76 6.69
CA ALA A 108 -14.31 -12.23 7.14
C ALA A 108 -13.27 -11.13 6.90
N ASP A 109 -12.68 -10.62 7.98
CA ASP A 109 -11.48 -9.81 7.89
C ASP A 109 -10.33 -10.72 7.45
N PHE A 110 -9.54 -10.27 6.48
CA PHE A 110 -8.33 -10.97 6.06
C PHE A 110 -7.14 -10.01 5.98
N LEU A 111 -5.94 -10.58 5.91
CA LEU A 111 -4.72 -9.82 5.73
C LEU A 111 -4.26 -9.94 4.28
N ILE A 112 -4.05 -8.80 3.64
CA ILE A 112 -3.35 -8.72 2.35
C ILE A 112 -1.87 -8.55 2.65
N CYS A 113 -1.05 -9.33 1.95
CA CYS A 113 0.41 -9.26 2.03
C CYS A 113 0.95 -8.60 0.75
N PHE A 114 1.85 -7.63 0.94
CA PHE A 114 2.71 -7.12 -0.11
C PHE A 114 4.15 -7.57 0.14
N ASP A 115 4.67 -8.34 -0.81
CA ASP A 115 6.06 -8.79 -0.86
C ASP A 115 6.88 -7.76 -1.65
N PHE A 116 7.97 -7.27 -1.05
CA PHE A 116 8.71 -6.08 -1.52
C PHE A 116 9.84 -6.36 -2.49
#